data_AF-A0A512J7Y8-F1
#
_entry.id   AF-A0A512J7Y8-F1
#
_cell.length_a   1.000
_cell.length_b   1.000
_cell.length_c   1.000
_cell.angle_alpha   90.00
_cell.angle_beta   90.00
_cell.angle_gamma   90.00
#
_symmetry.space_group_name_H-M   'P 1'
#
loop_
_entity.id
_entity.type
_entity.pdbx_description
1 polymer ?
#
loop_
_entity_poly.entity_id
_entity_poly.type
_entity_poly.pdbx_seq_one_letter_code
_entity_poly.pdbx_strand_id
1 'polypeptide(L)' 'MSQRLFFDLTDGMTLLADETGVVVTDLDQALRQAASAIEEMQRSGQLFGQHGWRIVVRDADRTILHLLPVR' A
#
# COMPACT_ATOMS: atom_id res chain seq x y z
N MET A 1 -14.89 10.60 9.78
CA MET A 1 -14.59 9.58 10.79
C MET A 1 -13.21 9.03 10.50
N SER A 2 -12.43 8.67 11.52
CA SER A 2 -11.15 7.98 11.30
C SER A 2 -11.37 6.49 11.09
N GLN A 3 -10.60 5.88 10.19
CA GLN A 3 -10.61 4.44 9.93
C GLN A 3 -9.17 3.93 9.86
N ARG A 4 -8.94 2.68 10.25
CA ARG A 4 -7.62 2.04 10.07
C ARG A 4 -7.57 1.37 8.70
N LEU A 5 -6.56 1.73 7.92
CA LEU A 5 -6.27 1.12 6.63
C LEU A 5 -4.92 0.44 6.67
N PHE A 6 -4.78 -0.60 5.87
CA PHE A 6 -3.56 -1.37 5.71
C PHE A 6 -3.15 -1.30 4.24
N PHE A 7 -1.86 -1.11 4.02
CA PHE A 7 -1.29 -0.90 2.68
C PHE A 7 -0.34 -2.05 2.36
N ASP A 8 -0.89 -3.17 1.90
CA ASP A 8 -0.08 -4.32 1.51
C ASP A 8 0.57 -4.07 0.14
N LEU A 9 1.73 -4.68 -0.09
CA LEU A 9 2.42 -4.64 -1.37
C LEU A 9 2.45 -6.03 -1.99
N THR A 10 2.15 -6.12 -3.28
CA THR A 10 2.25 -7.38 -4.02
C THR A 10 2.74 -7.20 -5.44
N ASP A 11 3.60 -8.09 -5.90
CA ASP A 11 3.99 -8.23 -7.32
C ASP A 11 3.17 -9.34 -8.04
N GLY A 12 2.20 -9.96 -7.34
CA GLY A 12 1.42 -11.10 -7.81
C GLY A 12 2.01 -12.47 -7.47
N MET A 13 3.28 -12.53 -7.05
CA MET A 13 3.95 -13.75 -6.57
C MET A 13 4.23 -13.70 -5.07
N THR A 14 4.55 -12.51 -4.58
CA THR A 14 4.88 -12.17 -3.19
C THR A 14 3.84 -11.22 -2.65
N LEU A 15 3.47 -11.38 -1.38
CA LEU A 15 2.66 -10.44 -0.62
C LEU A 15 3.45 -9.99 0.60
N LEU A 16 3.69 -8.68 0.69
CA LEU A 16 4.23 -8.01 1.87
C LEU A 16 3.05 -7.34 2.57
N ALA A 17 2.55 -7.97 3.64
CA ALA A 17 1.40 -7.46 4.38
C ALA A 17 1.82 -6.35 5.35
N ASP A 18 1.03 -5.28 5.40
CA ASP A 18 1.06 -4.30 6.46
C ASP A 18 0.18 -4.80 7.61
N GLU A 19 0.81 -5.19 8.72
CA GLU A 19 0.11 -5.67 9.93
C GLU A 19 -0.22 -4.52 10.89
N THR A 20 0.46 -3.39 10.76
CA THR A 20 0.28 -2.25 11.69
C THR A 20 -0.89 -1.40 11.22
N GLY A 21 -0.93 -1.07 9.94
CA GLY A 21 -1.89 -0.15 9.36
C GLY A 21 -1.75 1.29 9.91
N VAL A 22 -2.39 2.22 9.22
CA VAL A 22 -2.44 3.64 9.57
C VAL A 22 -3.89 4.04 9.84
N VAL A 23 -4.10 4.84 10.89
CA VAL A 23 -5.39 5.49 11.15
C VAL A 23 -5.48 6.73 10.28
N VAL A 24 -6.44 6.74 9.35
CA VAL A 24 -6.65 7.81 8.39
C VAL A 24 -7.96 8.51 8.67
N THR A 25 -7.98 9.83 8.57
CA THR A 25 -9.22 10.64 8.59
C THR A 25 -9.64 11.08 7.20
N ASP A 26 -8.71 11.01 6.24
CA ASP A 26 -8.89 11.33 4.82
C ASP A 26 -8.18 10.24 4.00
N LEU A 27 -8.97 9.49 3.23
CA LEU A 27 -8.49 8.40 2.38
C LEU A 27 -7.57 8.94 1.28
N ASP A 28 -7.90 10.05 0.65
CA ASP A 28 -7.11 10.60 -0.46
C ASP A 28 -5.74 11.07 0.03
N GLN A 29 -5.67 11.66 1.22
CA GLN A 29 -4.41 12.01 1.84
C GLN A 29 -3.55 10.77 2.12
N ALA A 30 -4.16 9.71 2.65
CA ALA A 30 -3.46 8.48 2.95
C ALA A 30 -2.94 7.78 1.68
N LEU A 31 -3.72 7.79 0.60
CA LEU A 31 -3.30 7.28 -0.70
C LEU A 31 -2.08 8.05 -1.24
N ARG A 32 -2.05 9.39 -1.11
CA ARG A 32 -0.89 10.20 -1.50
C ARG A 32 0.35 9.88 -0.67
N GLN A 33 0.21 9.69 0.64
CA GLN A 33 1.32 9.31 1.51
C GLN A 33 1.86 7.92 1.18
N ALA A 34 0.97 6.94 0.98
CA ALA A 34 1.37 5.59 0.58
C ALA A 34 2.13 5.60 -0.75
N ALA A 35 1.64 6.33 -1.76
CA ALA A 35 2.32 6.48 -3.04
C ALA A 35 3.73 7.07 -2.88
N SER A 36 3.89 8.14 -2.08
CA SER A 36 5.20 8.75 -1.83
C SER A 36 6.18 7.80 -1.12
N ALA A 37 5.71 7.03 -0.13
CA ALA A 37 6.55 6.08 0.58
C ALA A 37 7.05 4.96 -0.34
N ILE A 38 6.21 4.52 -1.27
CA ILE A 38 6.57 3.47 -2.21
C ILE A 38 7.54 3.96 -3.28
N GLU A 39 7.37 5.18 -3.78
CA GLU A 39 8.37 5.80 -4.66
C GLU A 39 9.75 5.89 -3.98
N GLU A 40 9.79 6.11 -2.67
CA GLU A 40 11.01 6.10 -1.89
C GLU A 40 11.59 4.68 -1.75
N MET A 41 10.76 3.68 -1.47
CA MET A 41 11.16 2.26 -1.42
C MET A 41 11.65 1.72 -2.79
N GLN A 42 11.08 2.20 -3.90
CA GLN A 42 11.57 1.90 -5.24
C GLN A 42 12.96 2.52 -5.45
N ARG A 43 13.13 3.81 -5.11
CA ARG A 43 14.40 4.53 -5.26
C ARG A 43 15.51 3.96 -4.38
N SER A 44 15.18 3.43 -3.21
CA SER A 44 16.13 2.76 -2.32
C SER A 44 16.49 1.34 -2.76
N GLY A 45 15.80 0.79 -3.76
CA GLY A 45 15.99 -0.58 -4.24
C GLY A 45 15.45 -1.65 -3.30
N GLN A 46 14.65 -1.28 -2.28
CA GLN A 46 14.05 -2.22 -1.33
C GLN A 46 12.95 -3.08 -1.96
N LEU A 47 12.35 -2.62 -3.07
CA LEU A 47 11.41 -3.41 -3.86
C LEU A 47 12.16 -4.23 -4.91
N PHE A 48 12.58 -5.43 -4.52
CA PHE A 48 13.20 -6.41 -5.40
C PHE A 48 12.11 -7.16 -6.18
N GLY A 49 12.00 -6.93 -7.49
CA GLY A 49 11.03 -7.63 -8.34
C GLY A 49 10.91 -6.96 -9.71
N GLN A 50 11.08 -7.75 -10.78
CA GLN A 50 11.09 -7.24 -12.15
C GLN A 50 9.66 -7.03 -12.67
N HIS A 51 9.00 -5.97 -12.20
CA HIS A 51 7.81 -5.36 -12.81
C HIS A 51 6.48 -5.70 -12.12
N GLY A 52 5.69 -4.64 -11.84
CA GLY A 52 4.27 -4.77 -11.54
C GLY A 52 3.89 -4.82 -10.07
N TRP A 53 4.68 -4.21 -9.17
CA TRP A 53 4.23 -3.99 -7.79
C TRP A 53 2.89 -3.25 -7.77
N ARG A 54 2.01 -3.66 -6.87
CA ARG A 54 0.70 -3.07 -6.63
C ARG A 54 0.51 -2.88 -5.14
N ILE A 55 -0.17 -1.79 -4.80
CA ILE A 55 -0.65 -1.51 -3.45
C ILE A 55 -2.03 -2.10 -3.33
N VAL A 56 -2.24 -2.96 -2.34
CA VAL A 56 -3.56 -3.39 -1.92
C VAL A 56 -3.93 -2.58 -0.69
N VAL A 57 -4.91 -1.69 -0.84
CA VAL A 57 -5.45 -0.93 0.29
C VAL A 57 -6.65 -1.68 0.81
N ARG A 58 -6.61 -2.05 2.10
CA ARG A 58 -7.68 -2.80 2.73
C ARG A 58 -8.04 -2.25 4.11
N ASP A 59 -9.27 -2.48 4.53
CA ASP A 59 -9.75 -2.09 5.85
C ASP A 59 -9.42 -3.13 6.94
N ALA A 60 -9.89 -2.85 8.16
CA ALA A 60 -9.73 -3.72 9.32
C ALA A 60 -10.43 -5.08 9.19
N ASP A 61 -11.50 -5.15 8.39
CA ASP A 61 -12.23 -6.39 8.11
C ASP A 61 -11.59 -7.20 6.97
N ARG A 62 -10.41 -6.76 6.50
CA ARG A 62 -9.66 -7.34 5.37
C ARG A 62 -10.36 -7.21 4.03
N THR A 63 -11.30 -6.27 3.90
CA THR A 63 -11.92 -5.94 2.63
C THR A 63 -10.96 -5.12 1.80
N ILE A 64 -10.71 -5.54 0.55
CA ILE A 64 -9.91 -4.76 -0.40
C ILE A 64 -10.76 -3.57 -0.85
N LEU A 65 -10.29 -2.37 -0.55
CA LEU A 65 -10.90 -1.12 -0.96
C LEU A 65 -10.34 -0.64 -2.30
N HIS A 66 -9.02 -0.73 -2.47
CA HIS A 66 -8.35 -0.27 -3.69
C HIS A 66 -7.17 -1.18 -4.07
N LEU A 67 -6.90 -1.24 -5.37
CA LEU A 67 -5.69 -1.82 -5.94
C LEU A 67 -5.04 -0.78 -6.83
N LEU A 68 -3.83 -0.34 -6.48
CA LEU A 68 -3.13 0.72 -7.20
C LEU A 68 -1.84 0.18 -7.81
N PRO A 69 -1.59 0.38 -9.12
CA PRO A 69 -0.30 0.02 -9.70
C PRO A 69 0.79 0.95 -9.18
N VAL A 70 1.94 0.37 -8.84
CA VAL A 70 3.17 1.13 -8.57
C VAL A 70 3.86 1.32 -9.92
N ARG A 71 4.01 2.58 -10.35
CA ARG A 71 4.64 2.94 -11.63
C ARG A 71 6.12 3.26 -11.48
#